data_AF-A0AAV9AR05-F1
#
_entry.id   AF-A0AAV9AR05-F1
#
_cell.length_a   1.000
_cell.length_b   1.000
_cell.length_c   1.000
_cell.angle_alpha   90.00
_cell.angle_beta   90.00
_cell.angle_gamma   90.00
#
_symmetry.space_group_name_H-M   'P 1'
#
loop_
_entity.id
_entity.type
_entity.pdbx_description
1 polymer ?
#
loop_
_entity_poly.entity_id
_entity_poly.type
_entity_poly.pdbx_seq_one_letter_code
_entity_poly.pdbx_strand_id
1 'polypeptide(L)'
;MGIIRSIEDTEFMKRYLFIVRVRRTLQGSSEDIGWLQKNPELPPVEDGTARYMELLHSIRNGEHSLPNSFVYLLIPGLFSNHGPLYFVNTKKFFSKMGLSCHIAKIHSEASVERNAWELKQCIEELYWGSSKRVMLLGHSKGGIDAAAALSIYWSDLETKVAGLALVQSPYGGSPIASDILREGQIADKEARGIMEFIICKIIKGDMRALDDLTYEKRKEFITHHALPYDRIPIISFHTQARMAPGVLATMSHIAHAELPWLPLPSFGSCELDSARTNPTKVPIIIPLSAAMAVCALHLRLRYGEESDGLVTRRDAEVPGSVVVRPERKLDHGWMAYSSKRGGCEADASEMCEALLTQLVEIRNGRHGESAMAQAVFENEFEQF
;
A
#
# COMPACT_ATOMS: atom_id res chain seq x y z
N MET A 1 36.89 39.36 23.81
CA MET A 1 36.98 38.57 22.56
C MET A 1 36.18 37.25 22.57
N GLY A 2 35.50 36.86 23.67
CA GLY A 2 34.75 35.59 23.76
C GLY A 2 33.26 35.65 23.36
N ILE A 3 32.64 36.83 23.30
CA ILE A 3 31.20 36.97 22.98
C ILE A 3 30.95 37.00 21.46
N ILE A 4 31.89 37.54 20.67
CA ILE A 4 31.76 37.64 19.21
C ILE A 4 31.92 36.26 18.53
N ARG A 5 32.83 35.41 19.02
CA ARG A 5 32.97 34.01 18.53
C ARG A 5 31.72 33.17 18.78
N SER A 6 31.09 33.32 19.95
CA SER A 6 29.84 32.62 20.29
C SER A 6 28.68 33.02 19.37
N ILE A 7 28.55 34.31 19.01
CA ILE A 7 27.50 34.80 18.11
C ILE A 7 27.74 34.34 16.66
N GLU A 8 28.99 34.37 16.19
CA GLU A 8 29.37 33.86 14.86
C GLU A 8 29.13 32.34 14.73
N ASP A 9 29.44 31.56 15.77
CA ASP A 9 29.12 30.14 15.83
C ASP A 9 27.61 29.89 15.81
N THR A 10 26.80 30.76 16.41
CA THR A 10 25.34 30.63 16.41
C THR A 10 24.73 30.98 15.04
N GLU A 11 25.23 32.01 14.36
CA GLU A 11 24.86 32.39 12.99
C GLU A 11 25.27 31.30 11.99
N PHE A 12 26.49 30.78 12.12
CA PHE A 12 27.00 29.68 11.30
C PHE A 12 26.18 28.41 11.48
N MET A 13 25.89 28.02 12.72
CA MET A 13 25.04 26.85 13.00
C MET A 13 23.61 27.03 12.48
N LYS A 14 23.05 28.25 12.57
CA LYS A 14 21.74 28.56 11.96
C LYS A 14 21.76 28.43 10.44
N ARG A 15 22.80 28.96 9.76
CA ARG A 15 22.98 28.85 8.31
C ARG A 15 23.23 27.41 7.87
N TYR A 16 24.04 26.66 8.60
CA TYR A 16 24.29 25.24 8.35
C TYR A 16 23.00 24.41 8.50
N LEU A 17 22.26 24.59 9.61
CA LEU A 17 20.96 23.94 9.82
C LEU A 17 19.94 24.35 8.75
N PHE A 18 19.95 25.61 8.30
CA PHE A 18 19.11 26.08 7.21
C PHE A 18 19.47 25.40 5.88
N ILE A 19 20.75 25.32 5.51
CA ILE A 19 21.22 24.63 4.31
C ILE A 19 20.88 23.14 4.35
N VAL A 20 21.09 22.48 5.50
CA VAL A 20 20.69 21.08 5.71
C VAL A 20 19.19 20.92 5.54
N ARG A 21 18.37 21.84 6.09
CA ARG A 21 16.91 21.82 5.91
C ARG A 21 16.50 22.03 4.46
N VAL A 22 17.09 23.01 3.76
CA VAL A 22 16.82 23.27 2.33
C VAL A 22 17.20 22.06 1.49
N ARG A 23 18.38 21.47 1.73
CA ARG A 23 18.84 20.26 1.02
C ARG A 23 17.91 19.07 1.29
N ARG A 24 17.56 18.81 2.55
CA ARG A 24 16.63 17.72 2.94
C ARG A 24 15.22 17.92 2.38
N THR A 25 14.81 19.17 2.20
CA THR A 25 13.54 19.56 1.57
C THR A 25 13.55 19.28 0.07
N LEU A 26 14.58 19.74 -0.63
CA LEU A 26 14.74 19.55 -2.07
C LEU A 26 14.94 18.08 -2.42
N GLN A 27 15.64 17.33 -1.56
CA GLN A 27 15.88 15.91 -1.74
C GLN A 27 14.63 15.06 -1.45
N GLY A 28 13.78 15.48 -0.49
CA GLY A 28 12.54 14.77 -0.15
C GLY A 28 12.79 13.30 0.14
N SER A 29 11.97 12.42 -0.42
CA SER A 29 12.13 10.96 -0.35
C SER A 29 12.88 10.35 -1.54
N SER A 30 13.53 11.15 -2.40
CA SER A 30 14.10 10.67 -3.67
C SER A 30 15.13 9.53 -3.51
N GLU A 31 15.94 9.58 -2.45
CA GLU A 31 16.93 8.51 -2.19
C GLU A 31 16.29 7.27 -1.56
N ASP A 32 15.20 7.46 -0.84
CA ASP A 32 14.51 6.41 -0.10
C ASP A 32 13.60 5.57 -1.01
N ILE A 33 12.97 6.17 -2.02
CA ILE A 33 12.08 5.43 -2.94
C ILE A 33 12.83 4.25 -3.58
N GLY A 34 12.24 3.06 -3.45
CA GLY A 34 12.78 1.81 -3.98
C GLY A 34 14.06 1.34 -3.29
N TRP A 35 14.33 1.76 -2.04
CA TRP A 35 15.54 1.36 -1.31
C TRP A 35 15.68 -0.16 -1.15
N LEU A 36 14.57 -0.90 -1.07
CA LEU A 36 14.59 -2.36 -1.00
C LEU A 36 15.19 -3.00 -2.27
N GLN A 37 14.85 -2.47 -3.45
CA GLN A 37 15.38 -2.94 -4.73
C GLN A 37 16.88 -2.63 -4.90
N LYS A 38 17.38 -1.63 -4.17
CA LYS A 38 18.80 -1.23 -4.19
C LYS A 38 19.66 -2.08 -3.24
N ASN A 39 19.05 -2.89 -2.37
CA ASN A 39 19.77 -3.71 -1.40
C ASN A 39 20.09 -5.10 -1.99
N PRO A 40 21.38 -5.41 -2.26
CA PRO A 40 21.77 -6.68 -2.86
C PRO A 40 21.66 -7.89 -1.90
N GLU A 41 21.49 -7.66 -0.60
CA GLU A 41 21.32 -8.72 0.39
C GLU A 41 19.89 -9.28 0.43
N LEU A 42 18.93 -8.56 -0.17
CA LEU A 42 17.53 -8.96 -0.20
C LEU A 42 17.25 -9.85 -1.41
N PRO A 43 16.39 -10.88 -1.28
CA PRO A 43 16.07 -11.76 -2.38
C PRO A 43 15.40 -11.00 -3.53
N PRO A 44 15.74 -11.33 -4.78
CA PRO A 44 15.13 -10.69 -5.94
C PRO A 44 13.64 -11.02 -6.02
N VAL A 45 12.94 -10.23 -6.82
CA VAL A 45 11.53 -10.47 -7.16
C VAL A 45 11.42 -11.23 -8.48
N GLU A 46 10.35 -12.00 -8.62
CA GLU A 46 9.97 -12.66 -9.87
C GLU A 46 8.78 -11.93 -10.52
N ASP A 47 8.70 -11.84 -11.84
CA ASP A 47 7.54 -11.25 -12.51
C ASP A 47 6.45 -12.31 -12.74
N GLY A 48 5.32 -12.16 -12.03
CA GLY A 48 4.16 -13.04 -12.16
C GLY A 48 3.04 -12.50 -13.05
N THR A 49 3.25 -11.37 -13.73
CA THR A 49 2.16 -10.62 -14.38
C THR A 49 1.48 -11.42 -15.49
N ALA A 50 2.23 -12.13 -16.33
CA ALA A 50 1.65 -12.92 -17.42
C ALA A 50 0.71 -14.01 -16.87
N ARG A 51 1.18 -14.78 -15.88
CA ARG A 51 0.38 -15.83 -15.25
C ARG A 51 -0.86 -15.27 -14.55
N TYR A 52 -0.72 -14.14 -13.85
CA TYR A 52 -1.84 -13.43 -13.25
C TYR A 52 -2.92 -13.08 -14.29
N MET A 53 -2.52 -12.57 -15.45
CA MET A 53 -3.46 -12.15 -16.50
C MET A 53 -4.19 -13.34 -17.14
N GLU A 54 -3.52 -14.48 -17.29
CA GLU A 54 -4.15 -15.74 -17.71
C GLU A 54 -5.21 -16.21 -16.70
N LEU A 55 -4.84 -16.26 -15.42
CA LEU A 55 -5.77 -16.65 -14.36
C LEU A 55 -6.97 -15.71 -14.29
N LEU A 56 -6.73 -14.39 -14.39
CA LEU A 56 -7.80 -13.40 -14.42
C LEU A 56 -8.72 -13.59 -15.62
N HIS A 57 -8.18 -13.96 -16.79
CA HIS A 57 -8.98 -14.28 -17.97
C HIS A 57 -9.88 -15.50 -17.74
N SER A 58 -9.31 -16.59 -17.22
CA SER A 58 -10.04 -17.82 -16.86
C SER A 58 -11.16 -17.56 -15.84
N ILE A 59 -10.86 -16.85 -14.76
CA ILE A 59 -11.83 -16.48 -13.71
C ILE A 59 -12.99 -15.68 -14.28
N ARG A 60 -12.71 -14.75 -15.19
CA ARG A 60 -13.75 -13.96 -15.86
C ARG A 60 -14.64 -14.79 -16.78
N ASN A 61 -14.15 -15.93 -17.27
CA ASN A 61 -14.91 -16.91 -18.04
C ASN A 61 -15.63 -17.94 -17.15
N GLY A 62 -15.57 -17.79 -15.81
CA GLY A 62 -16.26 -18.65 -14.84
C GLY A 62 -15.44 -19.81 -14.30
N GLU A 63 -14.14 -19.86 -14.61
CA GLU A 63 -13.22 -20.88 -14.09
C GLU A 63 -12.69 -20.45 -12.72
N HIS A 64 -13.39 -20.86 -11.66
CA HIS A 64 -13.02 -20.59 -10.28
C HIS A 64 -12.32 -21.81 -9.65
N SER A 65 -11.05 -21.65 -9.24
CA SER A 65 -10.18 -22.76 -8.82
C SER A 65 -9.62 -22.64 -7.40
N LEU A 66 -9.99 -21.60 -6.66
CA LEU A 66 -9.56 -21.44 -5.27
C LEU A 66 -10.03 -22.64 -4.41
N PRO A 67 -9.12 -23.32 -3.70
CA PRO A 67 -9.47 -24.51 -2.93
C PRO A 67 -10.21 -24.15 -1.64
N ASN A 68 -11.14 -25.01 -1.23
CA ASN A 68 -11.88 -24.88 0.03
C ASN A 68 -11.10 -25.41 1.25
N SER A 69 -9.86 -25.89 1.05
CA SER A 69 -8.96 -26.39 2.09
C SER A 69 -8.31 -25.28 2.94
N PHE A 70 -8.51 -24.01 2.57
CA PHE A 70 -8.02 -22.85 3.31
C PHE A 70 -9.16 -22.02 3.90
N VAL A 71 -8.79 -21.18 4.87
CA VAL A 71 -9.56 -20.01 5.28
C VAL A 71 -8.93 -18.78 4.64
N TYR A 72 -9.71 -17.95 3.98
CA TYR A 72 -9.23 -16.71 3.35
C TYR A 72 -9.47 -15.52 4.27
N LEU A 73 -8.40 -14.85 4.69
CA LEU A 73 -8.47 -13.67 5.55
C LEU A 73 -8.11 -12.42 4.76
N LEU A 74 -9.10 -11.56 4.55
CA LEU A 74 -8.95 -10.25 3.92
C LEU A 74 -8.62 -9.22 5.01
N ILE A 75 -7.44 -8.61 4.91
CA ILE A 75 -6.89 -7.72 5.93
C ILE A 75 -6.94 -6.29 5.40
N PRO A 76 -7.86 -5.46 5.92
CA PRO A 76 -8.05 -4.12 5.40
C PRO A 76 -6.89 -3.19 5.82
N GLY A 77 -6.72 -2.09 5.09
CA GLY A 77 -5.77 -1.05 5.42
C GLY A 77 -6.34 0.04 6.33
N LEU A 78 -5.63 1.17 6.37
CA LEU A 78 -6.07 2.37 7.09
C LEU A 78 -7.53 2.73 6.73
N PHE A 79 -8.27 3.25 7.71
CA PHE A 79 -9.66 3.73 7.58
C PHE A 79 -10.76 2.73 7.21
N SER A 80 -10.52 1.43 7.28
CA SER A 80 -11.57 0.42 7.08
C SER A 80 -12.71 0.47 8.10
N ASN A 81 -12.47 1.10 9.25
CA ASN A 81 -13.47 1.33 10.29
C ASN A 81 -14.42 2.49 9.96
N HIS A 82 -14.12 3.30 8.94
CA HIS A 82 -14.87 4.52 8.57
C HIS A 82 -15.54 4.43 7.18
N GLY A 83 -15.13 3.49 6.34
CA GLY A 83 -15.73 3.24 5.02
C GLY A 83 -16.69 2.05 5.05
N PRO A 84 -18.00 2.22 4.83
CA PRO A 84 -18.87 1.05 4.62
C PRO A 84 -18.37 0.30 3.37
N LEU A 85 -18.42 -1.04 3.40
CA LEU A 85 -18.18 -1.94 2.26
C LEU A 85 -16.74 -2.37 1.92
N TYR A 86 -15.72 -2.02 2.72
CA TYR A 86 -14.34 -2.47 2.50
C TYR A 86 -14.26 -4.01 2.42
N PHE A 87 -13.79 -4.56 1.29
CA PHE A 87 -13.74 -6.01 1.02
C PHE A 87 -15.07 -6.77 1.12
N VAL A 88 -16.20 -6.10 1.34
CA VAL A 88 -17.50 -6.75 1.52
C VAL A 88 -17.93 -7.49 0.25
N ASN A 89 -17.66 -6.90 -0.92
CA ASN A 89 -17.95 -7.55 -2.20
C ASN A 89 -17.10 -8.79 -2.43
N THR A 90 -15.78 -8.69 -2.19
CA THR A 90 -14.85 -9.81 -2.30
C THR A 90 -15.23 -10.94 -1.35
N LYS A 91 -15.54 -10.64 -0.08
CA LYS A 91 -16.03 -11.63 0.87
C LYS A 91 -17.30 -12.31 0.37
N LYS A 92 -18.29 -11.53 -0.08
CA LYS A 92 -19.56 -12.06 -0.59
C LYS A 92 -19.34 -12.94 -1.83
N PHE A 93 -18.43 -12.53 -2.71
CA PHE A 93 -18.04 -13.29 -3.89
C PHE A 93 -17.43 -14.64 -3.50
N PHE A 94 -16.45 -14.66 -2.59
CA PHE A 94 -15.85 -15.91 -2.10
C PHE A 94 -16.85 -16.81 -1.37
N SER A 95 -17.75 -16.23 -0.57
CA SER A 95 -18.81 -16.99 0.10
C SER A 95 -19.77 -17.65 -0.90
N LYS A 96 -20.07 -17.00 -2.05
CA LYS A 96 -20.89 -17.60 -3.11
C LYS A 96 -20.19 -18.79 -3.79
N MET A 97 -18.86 -18.81 -3.81
CA MET A 97 -18.05 -19.95 -4.29
C MET A 97 -17.93 -21.06 -3.24
N GLY A 98 -18.56 -20.92 -2.06
CA GLY A 98 -18.49 -21.90 -0.98
C GLY A 98 -17.19 -21.83 -0.16
N LEU A 99 -16.42 -20.74 -0.27
CA LEU A 99 -15.17 -20.57 0.46
C LEU A 99 -15.40 -19.93 1.84
N SER A 100 -14.61 -20.38 2.83
CA SER A 100 -14.52 -19.73 4.14
C SER A 100 -13.69 -18.45 3.99
N CYS A 101 -14.34 -17.29 4.06
CA CYS A 101 -13.71 -16.00 3.90
C CYS A 101 -14.13 -15.02 5.01
N HIS A 102 -13.12 -14.40 5.63
CA HIS A 102 -13.28 -13.48 6.75
C HIS A 102 -12.61 -12.15 6.42
N ILE A 103 -13.14 -11.06 6.98
CA ILE A 103 -12.48 -9.76 6.99
C ILE A 103 -11.94 -9.56 8.39
N ALA A 104 -10.64 -9.29 8.52
CA ALA A 104 -10.00 -9.07 9.82
C ALA A 104 -10.62 -7.85 10.51
N LYS A 105 -10.92 -7.99 11.80
CA LYS A 105 -11.43 -6.90 12.63
C LYS A 105 -10.25 -6.28 13.37
N ILE A 106 -9.58 -5.33 12.72
CA ILE A 106 -8.43 -4.62 13.29
C ILE A 106 -8.73 -3.14 13.47
N HIS A 107 -8.07 -2.53 14.44
CA HIS A 107 -8.09 -1.08 14.60
C HIS A 107 -7.22 -0.46 13.52
N SER A 108 -7.83 0.04 12.44
CA SER A 108 -7.11 0.54 11.27
C SER A 108 -6.06 1.60 11.61
N GLU A 109 -6.31 2.42 12.64
CA GLU A 109 -5.46 3.52 13.09
C GLU A 109 -4.43 3.14 14.17
N ALA A 110 -4.40 1.87 14.59
CA ALA A 110 -3.41 1.40 15.55
C ALA A 110 -2.05 1.17 14.87
N SER A 111 -0.98 1.11 15.66
CA SER A 111 0.36 0.82 15.16
C SER A 111 0.43 -0.54 14.49
N VAL A 112 1.43 -0.73 13.62
CA VAL A 112 1.70 -1.98 12.93
C VAL A 112 1.93 -3.12 13.92
N GLU A 113 2.66 -2.90 15.01
CA GLU A 113 2.94 -3.92 16.03
C GLU A 113 1.68 -4.36 16.77
N ARG A 114 0.80 -3.41 17.12
CA ARG A 114 -0.46 -3.75 17.77
C ARG A 114 -1.36 -4.57 16.84
N ASN A 115 -1.50 -4.14 15.59
CA ASN A 115 -2.30 -4.87 14.60
C ASN A 115 -1.69 -6.23 14.28
N ALA A 116 -0.36 -6.36 14.26
CA ALA A 116 0.33 -7.63 14.10
C ALA A 116 -0.05 -8.63 15.20
N TRP A 117 -0.13 -8.18 16.46
CA TRP A 117 -0.58 -9.01 17.57
C TRP A 117 -2.07 -9.40 17.44
N GLU A 118 -2.95 -8.44 17.10
CA GLU A 118 -4.38 -8.72 16.89
C GLU A 118 -4.59 -9.72 15.73
N LEU A 119 -3.82 -9.60 14.64
CA LEU A 119 -3.84 -10.54 13.52
C LEU A 119 -3.31 -11.92 13.90
N LYS A 120 -2.27 -11.99 14.72
CA LYS A 120 -1.75 -13.26 15.25
C LYS A 120 -2.85 -14.02 15.98
N GLN A 121 -3.56 -13.37 16.91
CA GLN A 121 -4.68 -13.99 17.63
C GLN A 121 -5.79 -14.43 16.67
N CYS A 122 -6.18 -13.57 15.73
CA CYS A 122 -7.21 -13.89 14.75
C CYS A 122 -6.85 -15.11 13.89
N ILE A 123 -5.61 -15.22 13.42
CA ILE A 123 -5.13 -16.36 12.63
C ILE A 123 -5.16 -17.65 13.45
N GLU A 124 -4.73 -17.60 14.72
CA GLU A 124 -4.77 -18.75 15.60
C GLU A 124 -6.19 -19.23 15.89
N GLU A 125 -7.12 -18.32 16.14
CA GLU A 125 -8.54 -18.64 16.33
C GLU A 125 -9.16 -19.29 15.09
N LEU A 126 -8.89 -18.74 13.89
CA LEU A 126 -9.37 -19.30 12.63
C LEU A 126 -8.80 -20.69 12.38
N TYR A 127 -7.50 -20.88 12.63
CA TYR A 127 -6.85 -22.18 12.50
C TYR A 127 -7.43 -23.18 13.51
N TRP A 128 -7.57 -22.80 14.77
CA TRP A 128 -8.15 -23.64 15.82
C TRP A 128 -9.58 -24.08 15.49
N GLY A 129 -10.43 -23.15 15.06
CA GLY A 129 -11.84 -23.42 14.77
C GLY A 129 -12.08 -24.23 13.49
N SER A 130 -11.14 -24.23 12.54
CA SER A 130 -11.33 -24.86 11.23
C SER A 130 -10.37 -26.02 10.92
N SER A 131 -9.25 -26.12 11.65
CA SER A 131 -8.09 -26.96 11.32
C SER A 131 -7.52 -26.73 9.92
N LYS A 132 -7.78 -25.55 9.32
CA LYS A 132 -7.31 -25.17 7.98
C LYS A 132 -6.28 -24.05 8.09
N ARG A 133 -5.25 -24.11 7.24
CA ARG A 133 -4.30 -22.99 7.10
C ARG A 133 -5.00 -21.76 6.53
N VAL A 134 -4.52 -20.59 6.91
CA VAL A 134 -5.09 -19.30 6.54
C VAL A 134 -4.30 -18.70 5.38
N MET A 135 -4.99 -18.26 4.33
CA MET A 135 -4.43 -17.50 3.22
C MET A 135 -4.70 -16.01 3.44
N LEU A 136 -3.64 -15.20 3.46
CA LEU A 136 -3.75 -13.78 3.81
C LEU A 136 -3.74 -12.91 2.55
N LEU A 137 -4.69 -11.98 2.46
CA LEU A 137 -4.65 -10.89 1.48
C LEU A 137 -4.75 -9.57 2.23
N GLY A 138 -3.65 -8.83 2.29
CA GLY A 138 -3.60 -7.53 2.93
C GLY A 138 -3.54 -6.40 1.93
N HIS A 139 -4.39 -5.40 2.08
CA HIS A 139 -4.38 -4.21 1.24
C HIS A 139 -3.79 -3.01 1.98
N SER A 140 -2.95 -2.21 1.32
CA SER A 140 -2.35 -1.01 1.92
C SER A 140 -1.65 -1.37 3.24
N LYS A 141 -1.89 -0.64 4.33
CA LYS A 141 -1.39 -0.96 5.68
C LYS A 141 -1.75 -2.38 6.15
N GLY A 142 -2.86 -2.95 5.70
CA GLY A 142 -3.25 -4.31 6.08
C GLY A 142 -2.25 -5.38 5.62
N GLY A 143 -1.58 -5.17 4.49
CA GLY A 143 -0.47 -6.03 4.07
C GLY A 143 0.79 -5.83 4.91
N ILE A 144 1.01 -4.61 5.42
CA ILE A 144 2.10 -4.30 6.35
C ILE A 144 1.87 -4.96 7.70
N ASP A 145 0.65 -4.86 8.24
CA ASP A 145 0.24 -5.48 9.49
C ASP A 145 0.35 -7.01 9.40
N ALA A 146 -0.04 -7.61 8.27
CA ALA A 146 0.08 -9.04 8.01
C ALA A 146 1.54 -9.49 7.92
N ALA A 147 2.37 -8.75 7.18
CA ALA A 147 3.81 -9.03 7.10
C ALA A 147 4.47 -8.91 8.47
N ALA A 148 4.11 -7.90 9.26
CA ALA A 148 4.61 -7.73 10.62
C ALA A 148 4.21 -8.89 11.54
N ALA A 149 2.97 -9.37 11.45
CA ALA A 149 2.54 -10.56 12.20
C ALA A 149 3.40 -11.77 11.87
N LEU A 150 3.67 -12.00 10.58
CA LEU A 150 4.53 -13.10 10.13
C LEU A 150 6.00 -12.93 10.52
N SER A 151 6.54 -11.71 10.49
CA SER A 151 7.93 -11.45 10.88
C SER A 151 8.15 -11.59 12.39
N ILE A 152 7.23 -11.08 13.21
CA ILE A 152 7.38 -11.06 14.68
C ILE A 152 7.01 -12.43 15.28
N TYR A 153 5.94 -13.06 14.79
CA TYR A 153 5.35 -14.25 15.39
C TYR A 153 5.48 -15.49 14.49
N TRP A 154 6.53 -15.56 13.68
CA TRP A 154 6.73 -16.65 12.71
C TRP A 154 6.60 -18.04 13.33
N SER A 155 7.22 -18.28 14.50
CA SER A 155 7.21 -19.58 15.19
C SER A 155 5.80 -20.06 15.50
N ASP A 156 4.88 -19.13 15.78
CA ASP A 156 3.49 -19.46 16.09
C ASP A 156 2.67 -19.63 14.80
N LEU A 157 3.05 -18.97 13.71
CA LEU A 157 2.25 -18.85 12.49
C LEU A 157 2.70 -19.74 11.32
N GLU A 158 3.92 -20.28 11.32
CA GLU A 158 4.53 -21.07 10.24
C GLU A 158 3.63 -22.22 9.76
N THR A 159 3.04 -22.96 10.71
CA THR A 159 2.14 -24.09 10.40
C THR A 159 0.70 -23.67 10.14
N LYS A 160 0.34 -22.41 10.42
CA LYS A 160 -1.03 -21.89 10.37
C LYS A 160 -1.31 -21.03 9.15
N VAL A 161 -0.30 -20.39 8.56
CA VAL A 161 -0.46 -19.51 7.39
C VAL A 161 0.04 -20.20 6.13
N ALA A 162 -0.72 -20.14 5.03
CA ALA A 162 -0.40 -20.78 3.75
C ALA A 162 0.31 -19.86 2.74
N GLY A 163 0.15 -18.54 2.87
CA GLY A 163 0.72 -17.55 1.97
C GLY A 163 0.23 -16.13 2.29
N LEU A 164 0.92 -15.14 1.74
CA LEU A 164 0.58 -13.72 1.88
C LEU A 164 0.55 -13.01 0.52
N ALA A 165 -0.56 -12.38 0.18
CA ALA A 165 -0.67 -11.40 -0.90
C ALA A 165 -0.71 -9.98 -0.34
N LEU A 166 0.27 -9.15 -0.71
CA LEU A 166 0.32 -7.73 -0.40
C LEU A 166 -0.19 -6.93 -1.61
N VAL A 167 -1.27 -6.19 -1.42
CA VAL A 167 -1.96 -5.46 -2.50
C VAL A 167 -1.82 -3.97 -2.24
N GLN A 168 -1.02 -3.30 -3.07
CA GLN A 168 -0.77 -1.85 -2.94
C GLN A 168 -0.25 -1.46 -1.55
N SER A 169 0.53 -2.34 -0.93
CA SER A 169 1.05 -2.15 0.43
C SER A 169 2.36 -1.37 0.40
N PRO A 170 2.52 -0.28 1.18
CA PRO A 170 3.76 0.50 1.24
C PRO A 170 4.86 -0.23 2.03
N TYR A 171 5.36 -1.36 1.51
CA TYR A 171 6.29 -2.23 2.21
C TYR A 171 7.64 -1.55 2.44
N GLY A 172 8.14 -0.88 1.41
CA GLY A 172 9.33 -0.01 1.49
C GLY A 172 9.06 1.32 2.20
N GLY A 173 7.80 1.73 2.31
CA GLY A 173 7.39 3.02 2.88
C GLY A 173 6.52 3.81 1.92
N SER A 174 6.05 4.97 2.37
CA SER A 174 5.27 5.90 1.55
C SER A 174 5.94 7.28 1.54
N PRO A 175 6.28 7.82 0.36
CA PRO A 175 6.82 9.18 0.25
C PRO A 175 5.80 10.22 0.71
N ILE A 176 4.50 9.94 0.55
CA ILE A 176 3.43 10.80 1.03
C ILE A 176 3.43 10.85 2.56
N ALA A 177 3.58 9.70 3.24
CA ALA A 177 3.68 9.66 4.70
C ALA A 177 4.93 10.42 5.19
N SER A 178 6.09 10.14 4.58
CA SER A 178 7.35 10.80 4.95
C SER A 178 7.34 12.30 4.65
N ASP A 179 6.73 12.76 3.56
CA ASP A 179 6.66 14.19 3.23
C ASP A 179 5.71 14.99 4.13
N ILE A 180 4.63 14.36 4.61
CA ILE A 180 3.67 15.01 5.51
C ILE A 180 4.21 15.10 6.93
N LEU A 181 4.83 14.02 7.43
CA LEU A 181 5.28 13.91 8.81
C LEU A 181 6.66 14.53 9.05
N ARG A 182 7.46 14.82 8.01
CA ARG A 182 8.81 15.37 8.18
C ARG A 182 8.77 16.84 8.63
N GLU A 183 9.13 17.07 9.90
CA GLU A 183 9.28 18.41 10.47
C GLU A 183 10.36 19.25 9.75
N GLY A 184 10.04 20.51 9.43
CA GLY A 184 11.02 21.49 8.94
C GLY A 184 11.30 21.50 7.44
N GLN A 185 10.43 20.92 6.60
CA GLN A 185 10.50 21.13 5.14
C GLN A 185 10.26 22.61 4.78
N ILE A 186 11.08 23.16 3.88
CA ILE A 186 10.89 24.46 3.20
C ILE A 186 10.28 24.18 1.80
N ALA A 187 9.47 23.13 1.68
CA ALA A 187 8.74 22.82 0.46
C ALA A 187 7.42 23.58 0.51
N ASP A 188 6.89 23.93 -0.66
CA ASP A 188 5.75 24.81 -0.82
C ASP A 188 4.65 24.50 0.20
N LYS A 189 4.47 25.40 1.18
CA LYS A 189 3.50 25.23 2.28
C LYS A 189 2.11 24.92 1.72
N GLU A 190 1.84 25.41 0.52
CA GLU A 190 0.61 25.23 -0.23
C GLU A 190 0.43 23.78 -0.68
N ALA A 191 1.44 23.17 -1.34
CA ALA A 191 1.38 21.76 -1.75
C ALA A 191 1.27 20.81 -0.55
N ARG A 192 2.00 21.09 0.54
CA ARG A 192 1.90 20.33 1.80
C ARG A 192 0.50 20.45 2.39
N GLY A 193 -0.05 21.67 2.45
CA GLY A 193 -1.40 21.93 2.94
C GLY A 193 -2.50 21.27 2.11
N ILE A 194 -2.35 21.23 0.78
CA ILE A 194 -3.27 20.52 -0.12
C ILE A 194 -3.21 19.01 0.12
N MET A 195 -2.01 18.43 0.22
CA MET A 195 -1.84 17.01 0.48
C MET A 195 -2.36 16.63 1.88
N GLU A 196 -2.01 17.40 2.91
CA GLU A 196 -2.56 17.27 4.26
C GLU A 196 -4.09 17.36 4.23
N PHE A 197 -4.68 18.32 3.52
CA PHE A 197 -6.14 18.46 3.42
C PHE A 197 -6.79 17.26 2.71
N ILE A 198 -6.26 16.84 1.58
CA ILE A 198 -6.74 15.68 0.82
C ILE A 198 -6.68 14.43 1.70
N ILE A 199 -5.56 14.24 2.39
CA ILE A 199 -5.34 13.12 3.28
C ILE A 199 -6.27 13.25 4.48
N CYS A 200 -6.31 14.33 5.24
CA CYS A 200 -7.30 14.49 6.33
C CYS A 200 -8.76 14.28 5.89
N LYS A 201 -9.13 14.61 4.64
CA LYS A 201 -10.49 14.40 4.13
C LYS A 201 -10.77 12.95 3.71
N ILE A 202 -9.76 12.19 3.32
CA ILE A 202 -9.85 10.79 2.87
C ILE A 202 -9.49 9.80 3.98
N ILE A 203 -8.39 10.09 4.66
CA ILE A 203 -7.73 9.46 5.80
C ILE A 203 -8.23 10.18 7.07
N LYS A 204 -9.54 10.23 7.33
CA LYS A 204 -10.13 10.91 8.51
C LYS A 204 -9.70 10.25 9.84
N GLY A 205 -8.45 10.44 10.29
CA GLY A 205 -7.97 9.95 11.59
C GLY A 205 -6.56 10.40 11.96
N ASP A 206 -5.92 9.61 12.81
CA ASP A 206 -4.72 9.99 13.55
C ASP A 206 -3.49 9.92 12.63
N MET A 207 -2.81 11.05 12.42
CA MET A 207 -1.58 11.09 11.61
C MET A 207 -0.49 10.14 12.14
N ARG A 208 -0.58 9.71 13.41
CA ARG A 208 0.31 8.68 13.98
C ARG A 208 0.26 7.35 13.24
N ALA A 209 -0.88 6.99 12.65
CA ALA A 209 -1.02 5.74 11.90
C ALA A 209 -0.23 5.75 10.57
N LEU A 210 0.20 6.94 10.11
CA LEU A 210 1.10 7.10 8.97
C LEU A 210 2.58 6.99 9.37
N ASP A 211 2.93 7.12 10.66
CA ASP A 211 4.32 7.11 11.12
C ASP A 211 5.02 5.80 10.78
N ASP A 212 4.36 4.67 11.04
CA ASP A 212 4.87 3.33 10.73
C ASP A 212 5.05 3.08 9.21
N LEU A 213 4.48 3.94 8.37
CA LEU A 213 4.58 3.87 6.91
C LEU A 213 5.68 4.77 6.35
N THR A 214 6.37 5.55 7.19
CA THR A 214 7.53 6.34 6.78
C THR A 214 8.71 5.44 6.42
N TYR A 215 9.60 5.91 5.54
CA TYR A 215 10.81 5.15 5.19
C TYR A 215 11.68 4.84 6.40
N GLU A 216 11.83 5.81 7.30
CA GLU A 216 12.61 5.65 8.52
C GLU A 216 12.09 4.47 9.37
N LYS A 217 10.77 4.42 9.63
CA LYS A 217 10.14 3.34 10.38
C LYS A 217 10.15 2.00 9.65
N ARG A 218 9.91 1.98 8.34
CA ARG A 218 9.96 0.74 7.55
C ARG A 218 11.36 0.14 7.51
N LYS A 219 12.40 0.95 7.34
CA LYS A 219 13.80 0.52 7.40
C LYS A 219 14.14 -0.05 8.77
N GLU A 220 13.78 0.65 9.84
CA GLU A 220 13.98 0.20 11.23
C GLU A 220 13.30 -1.15 11.46
N PHE A 221 12.02 -1.29 11.09
CA PHE A 221 11.25 -2.51 11.28
C PHE A 221 11.85 -3.70 10.51
N ILE A 222 12.08 -3.56 9.20
CA ILE A 222 12.55 -4.66 8.34
C ILE A 222 13.94 -5.15 8.77
N THR A 223 14.80 -4.25 9.26
CA THR A 223 16.13 -4.61 9.77
C THR A 223 16.06 -5.51 11.00
N HIS A 224 15.09 -5.29 11.89
CA HIS A 224 14.91 -6.09 13.12
C HIS A 224 13.98 -7.29 12.93
N HIS A 225 13.08 -7.22 11.94
CA HIS A 225 11.98 -8.17 11.74
C HIS A 225 11.85 -8.54 10.26
N ALA A 226 12.84 -9.25 9.74
CA ALA A 226 12.82 -9.76 8.37
C ALA A 226 11.66 -10.74 8.16
N LEU A 227 10.95 -10.59 7.04
CA LEU A 227 9.91 -11.52 6.63
C LEU A 227 10.56 -12.83 6.15
N PRO A 228 10.01 -14.02 6.45
CA PRO A 228 10.63 -15.29 6.10
C PRO A 228 10.41 -15.66 4.62
N TYR A 229 11.00 -14.91 3.70
CA TYR A 229 10.76 -14.95 2.24
C TYR A 229 10.81 -16.36 1.62
N ASP A 230 11.75 -17.19 2.08
CA ASP A 230 11.97 -18.53 1.54
C ASP A 230 10.94 -19.56 2.06
N ARG A 231 10.31 -19.29 3.21
CA ARG A 231 9.45 -20.24 3.91
C ARG A 231 7.96 -20.03 3.65
N ILE A 232 7.57 -18.84 3.20
CA ILE A 232 6.18 -18.53 2.88
C ILE A 232 6.05 -18.01 1.45
N PRO A 233 5.10 -18.52 0.66
CA PRO A 233 4.74 -17.93 -0.64
C PRO A 233 4.26 -16.50 -0.45
N ILE A 234 4.81 -15.57 -1.24
CA ILE A 234 4.46 -14.15 -1.19
C ILE A 234 4.16 -13.65 -2.60
N ILE A 235 3.06 -12.91 -2.74
CA ILE A 235 2.80 -12.07 -3.90
C ILE A 235 2.78 -10.61 -3.47
N SER A 236 3.37 -9.74 -4.28
CA SER A 236 3.14 -8.30 -4.17
C SER A 236 2.49 -7.77 -5.45
N PHE A 237 1.49 -6.90 -5.29
CA PHE A 237 0.71 -6.37 -6.39
C PHE A 237 0.73 -4.84 -6.33
N HIS A 238 1.00 -4.20 -7.47
CA HIS A 238 0.91 -2.75 -7.59
C HIS A 238 0.46 -2.31 -8.96
N THR A 239 -0.16 -1.14 -9.00
CA THR A 239 -0.55 -0.46 -10.24
C THR A 239 -0.23 1.03 -10.12
N GLN A 240 -0.75 1.83 -11.05
CA GLN A 240 -0.67 3.28 -10.98
C GLN A 240 -2.05 3.92 -11.18
N ALA A 241 -2.28 5.08 -10.58
CA ALA A 241 -3.53 5.80 -10.75
C ALA A 241 -3.61 6.45 -12.14
N ARG A 242 -4.83 6.60 -12.64
CA ARG A 242 -5.09 7.31 -13.88
C ARG A 242 -5.09 8.82 -13.64
N MET A 243 -4.13 9.53 -14.24
CA MET A 243 -4.07 11.00 -14.24
C MET A 243 -4.76 11.58 -15.49
N ALA A 244 -6.07 11.41 -15.64
CA ALA A 244 -6.81 11.98 -16.78
C ALA A 244 -7.17 13.46 -16.53
N PRO A 245 -7.10 14.34 -17.55
CA PRO A 245 -7.42 15.77 -17.40
C PRO A 245 -8.79 16.04 -16.75
N GLY A 246 -9.82 15.27 -17.08
CA GLY A 246 -11.15 15.42 -16.48
C GLY A 246 -11.22 15.09 -14.98
N VAL A 247 -10.40 14.14 -14.52
CA VAL A 247 -10.32 13.77 -13.10
C VAL A 247 -9.61 14.86 -12.31
N LEU A 248 -8.54 15.44 -12.87
CA LEU A 248 -7.83 16.57 -12.28
C LEU A 248 -8.68 17.86 -12.28
N ALA A 249 -9.46 18.11 -13.35
CA ALA A 249 -10.37 19.26 -13.42
C ALA A 249 -11.41 19.25 -12.28
N THR A 250 -11.88 18.07 -11.88
CA THR A 250 -12.81 17.93 -10.73
C THR A 250 -12.16 18.43 -9.43
N MET A 251 -10.86 18.20 -9.24
CA MET A 251 -10.11 18.74 -8.10
C MET A 251 -9.89 20.24 -8.21
N SER A 252 -9.57 20.74 -9.41
CA SER A 252 -9.44 22.18 -9.63
C SER A 252 -10.74 22.92 -9.27
N HIS A 253 -11.90 22.45 -9.70
CA HIS A 253 -13.18 23.06 -9.35
C HIS A 253 -13.46 23.04 -7.83
N ILE A 254 -13.14 21.94 -7.15
CA ILE A 254 -13.28 21.81 -5.69
C ILE A 254 -12.32 22.76 -4.96
N ALA A 255 -11.06 22.87 -5.41
CA ALA A 255 -10.08 23.77 -4.84
C ALA A 255 -10.48 25.25 -4.97
N HIS A 256 -11.02 25.66 -6.13
CA HIS A 256 -11.53 27.03 -6.34
C HIS A 256 -12.73 27.36 -5.43
N ALA A 257 -13.50 26.35 -5.04
CA ALA A 257 -14.66 26.51 -4.17
C ALA A 257 -14.29 26.53 -2.66
N GLU A 258 -13.26 25.80 -2.22
CA GLU A 258 -12.80 25.77 -0.81
C GLU A 258 -11.72 26.82 -0.49
N LEU A 259 -10.91 27.25 -1.47
CA LEU A 259 -9.75 28.13 -1.27
C LEU A 259 -9.76 29.32 -2.25
N PRO A 260 -10.65 30.32 -2.10
CA PRO A 260 -10.71 31.49 -2.98
C PRO A 260 -9.44 32.38 -3.00
N TRP A 261 -8.45 32.08 -2.17
CA TRP A 261 -7.35 32.99 -1.82
C TRP A 261 -5.95 32.51 -2.24
N LEU A 262 -5.81 31.32 -2.83
CA LEU A 262 -4.52 30.84 -3.33
C LEU A 262 -4.33 31.24 -4.80
N PRO A 263 -3.21 31.91 -5.16
CA PRO A 263 -2.93 32.28 -6.54
C PRO A 263 -2.38 31.05 -7.29
N LEU A 264 -3.26 30.24 -7.87
CA LEU A 264 -2.83 29.25 -8.87
C LEU A 264 -2.32 29.99 -10.13
N PRO A 265 -1.30 29.47 -10.84
CA PRO A 265 -0.86 30.05 -12.10
C PRO A 265 -1.99 29.93 -13.13
N SER A 266 -2.68 31.05 -13.37
CA SER A 266 -3.78 31.16 -14.32
C SER A 266 -3.29 30.91 -15.73
N PHE A 267 -3.77 29.84 -16.37
CA PHE A 267 -3.81 29.76 -17.83
C PHE A 267 -5.08 30.46 -18.31
N GLY A 268 -4.96 31.77 -18.50
CA GLY A 268 -5.78 32.57 -19.40
C GLY A 268 -7.24 32.84 -19.00
N SER A 269 -7.49 34.06 -18.49
CA SER A 269 -8.38 35.09 -19.06
C SER A 269 -9.24 35.84 -18.00
N CYS A 270 -8.94 37.14 -17.92
CA CYS A 270 -9.71 38.34 -17.55
C CYS A 270 -10.73 38.40 -16.40
N GLU A 271 -10.57 39.51 -15.68
CA GLU A 271 -11.34 40.11 -14.56
C GLU A 271 -12.86 40.16 -14.75
N LEU A 272 -13.63 39.95 -13.66
CA LEU A 272 -14.68 40.89 -13.22
C LEU A 272 -15.20 40.63 -11.79
N ASP A 273 -15.14 41.71 -11.01
CA ASP A 273 -15.98 42.19 -9.89
C ASP A 273 -16.38 41.38 -8.63
N SER A 274 -16.29 42.19 -7.58
CA SER A 274 -16.64 42.05 -6.17
C SER A 274 -18.10 41.69 -5.87
N ALA A 275 -18.29 40.70 -5.00
CA ALA A 275 -19.41 40.66 -4.05
C ALA A 275 -19.02 39.86 -2.80
N ARG A 276 -18.91 40.55 -1.65
CA ARG A 276 -18.78 39.92 -0.33
C ARG A 276 -20.14 39.35 0.08
N THR A 277 -20.37 38.07 -0.18
CA THR A 277 -21.41 37.27 0.46
C THR A 277 -20.76 36.26 1.38
N ASN A 278 -21.14 36.26 2.67
CA ASN A 278 -20.72 35.24 3.63
C ASN A 278 -21.04 33.85 3.07
N PRO A 279 -20.03 32.97 2.83
CA PRO A 279 -20.29 31.69 2.21
C PRO A 279 -20.96 30.78 3.24
N THR A 280 -22.21 30.42 2.99
CA THR A 280 -22.79 29.18 3.50
C THR A 280 -21.83 28.05 3.11
N LYS A 281 -21.10 27.50 4.08
CA LYS A 281 -20.14 26.40 3.87
C LYS A 281 -20.91 25.17 3.41
N VAL A 282 -21.04 24.99 2.10
CA VAL A 282 -21.53 23.74 1.50
C VAL A 282 -20.44 22.69 1.72
N PRO A 283 -20.74 21.51 2.28
CA PRO A 283 -19.72 20.49 2.49
C PRO A 283 -19.21 19.97 1.13
N ILE A 284 -17.96 20.27 0.80
CA ILE A 284 -17.36 19.78 -0.44
C ILE A 284 -16.88 18.34 -0.26
N ILE A 285 -17.37 17.46 -1.16
CA ILE A 285 -17.04 16.05 -1.21
C ILE A 285 -15.98 15.87 -2.30
N ILE A 286 -14.78 15.44 -1.89
CA ILE A 286 -13.68 15.10 -2.79
C ILE A 286 -13.86 13.65 -3.24
N PRO A 287 -14.05 13.36 -4.53
CA PRO A 287 -14.07 11.98 -5.00
C PRO A 287 -12.71 11.31 -4.74
N LEU A 288 -12.72 10.11 -4.18
CA LEU A 288 -11.49 9.36 -3.84
C LEU A 288 -10.54 9.24 -5.03
N SER A 289 -11.07 8.88 -6.20
CA SER A 289 -10.28 8.74 -7.44
C SER A 289 -9.61 10.06 -7.87
N ALA A 290 -10.27 11.19 -7.63
CA ALA A 290 -9.75 12.51 -7.98
C ALA A 290 -8.59 12.92 -7.06
N ALA A 291 -8.72 12.63 -5.78
CA ALA A 291 -7.62 12.80 -4.85
C ALA A 291 -6.43 11.88 -5.13
N MET A 292 -6.68 10.59 -5.39
CA MET A 292 -5.61 9.65 -5.75
C MET A 292 -4.87 10.12 -7.01
N ALA A 293 -5.58 10.68 -8.00
CA ALA A 293 -4.95 11.25 -9.19
C ALA A 293 -4.06 12.48 -8.88
N VAL A 294 -4.47 13.35 -7.96
CA VAL A 294 -3.65 14.50 -7.52
C VAL A 294 -2.42 14.04 -6.76
N CYS A 295 -2.58 13.10 -5.83
CA CYS A 295 -1.45 12.55 -5.09
C CYS A 295 -0.46 11.81 -6.03
N ALA A 296 -0.96 11.08 -7.03
CA ALA A 296 -0.12 10.46 -8.05
C ALA A 296 0.62 11.48 -8.92
N LEU A 297 -0.06 12.56 -9.31
CA LEU A 297 0.56 13.66 -10.04
C LEU A 297 1.65 14.34 -9.20
N HIS A 298 1.41 14.55 -7.91
CA HIS A 298 2.41 15.10 -7.00
C HIS A 298 3.68 14.24 -6.97
N LEU A 299 3.54 12.92 -6.78
CA LEU A 299 4.68 12.01 -6.76
C LEU A 299 5.43 11.96 -8.09
N ARG A 300 4.70 12.03 -9.20
CA ARG A 300 5.33 12.09 -10.53
C ARG A 300 6.11 13.38 -10.76
N LEU A 301 5.55 14.53 -10.37
CA LEU A 301 6.21 15.84 -10.56
C LEU A 301 7.37 16.03 -9.59
N ARG A 302 7.24 15.57 -8.35
CA ARG A 302 8.26 15.74 -7.30
C ARG A 302 9.40 14.75 -7.43
N TYR A 303 9.10 13.49 -7.74
CA TYR A 303 10.08 12.39 -7.68
C TYR A 303 10.28 11.67 -9.02
N GLY A 304 9.48 11.95 -10.05
CA GLY A 304 9.52 11.19 -11.30
C GLY A 304 8.92 9.78 -11.19
N GLU A 305 8.24 9.48 -10.09
CA GLU A 305 7.82 8.12 -9.75
C GLU A 305 6.33 7.89 -10.04
N GLU A 306 6.02 6.70 -10.56
CA GLU A 306 4.63 6.27 -10.76
C GLU A 306 4.05 5.70 -9.45
N SER A 307 2.79 6.02 -9.18
CA SER A 307 2.09 5.57 -7.97
C SER A 307 0.61 5.34 -8.23
N ASP A 308 -0.02 4.58 -7.33
CA ASP A 308 -1.47 4.40 -7.27
C ASP A 308 -2.21 5.57 -6.58
N GLY A 309 -1.50 6.65 -6.29
CA GLY A 309 -1.98 7.78 -5.51
C GLY A 309 -1.49 7.80 -4.07
N LEU A 310 -1.02 6.70 -3.48
CA LEU A 310 -0.47 6.71 -2.12
C LEU A 310 0.87 6.00 -1.99
N VAL A 311 1.10 4.98 -2.82
CA VAL A 311 2.26 4.11 -2.76
C VAL A 311 2.93 4.08 -4.13
N THR A 312 4.24 4.30 -4.17
CA THR A 312 4.99 4.16 -5.42
C THR A 312 5.03 2.69 -5.82
N ARG A 313 5.15 2.44 -7.12
CA ARG A 313 5.27 1.07 -7.64
C ARG A 313 6.44 0.33 -7.00
N ARG A 314 7.56 1.02 -6.81
CA ARG A 314 8.80 0.45 -6.27
C ARG A 314 8.71 0.11 -4.79
N ASP A 315 8.01 0.91 -4.01
CA ASP A 315 7.85 0.68 -2.57
C ASP A 315 6.75 -0.34 -2.24
N ALA A 316 5.95 -0.72 -3.23
CA ALA A 316 4.97 -1.79 -3.13
C ALA A 316 5.55 -3.19 -3.41
N GLU A 317 6.75 -3.27 -3.99
CA GLU A 317 7.40 -4.55 -4.25
C GLU A 317 8.06 -5.10 -2.99
N VAL A 318 7.77 -6.37 -2.71
CA VAL A 318 8.30 -7.08 -1.53
C VAL A 318 9.42 -8.02 -1.98
N PRO A 319 10.61 -8.01 -1.35
CA PRO A 319 11.68 -8.94 -1.65
C PRO A 319 11.21 -10.41 -1.62
N GLY A 320 11.76 -11.24 -2.50
CA GLY A 320 11.44 -12.68 -2.56
C GLY A 320 10.00 -13.01 -2.94
N SER A 321 9.21 -12.02 -3.38
CA SER A 321 7.84 -12.21 -3.85
C SER A 321 7.76 -12.37 -5.35
N VAL A 322 6.68 -12.99 -5.79
CA VAL A 322 6.19 -12.86 -7.16
C VAL A 322 5.44 -11.53 -7.27
N VAL A 323 5.91 -10.62 -8.11
CA VAL A 323 5.34 -9.29 -8.31
C VAL A 323 4.40 -9.30 -9.50
N VAL A 324 3.21 -8.73 -9.32
CA VAL A 324 2.18 -8.60 -10.36
C VAL A 324 2.00 -7.12 -10.70
N ARG A 325 2.22 -6.77 -11.98
CA ARG A 325 2.32 -5.39 -12.51
C ARG A 325 1.35 -5.17 -13.69
N PRO A 326 0.03 -5.24 -13.50
CA PRO A 326 -0.90 -5.11 -14.61
C PRO A 326 -0.82 -3.72 -15.25
N GLU A 327 -1.01 -3.64 -16.56
CA GLU A 327 -1.03 -2.36 -17.29
C GLU A 327 -2.23 -1.48 -16.91
N ARG A 328 -3.30 -2.10 -16.41
CA ARG A 328 -4.52 -1.40 -16.02
C ARG A 328 -4.22 -0.46 -14.85
N LYS A 329 -4.55 0.82 -15.06
CA LYS A 329 -4.33 1.89 -14.09
C LYS A 329 -5.44 1.92 -13.06
N LEU A 330 -5.14 1.49 -11.84
CA LEU A 330 -6.06 1.45 -10.72
C LEU A 330 -5.57 2.39 -9.63
N ASP A 331 -6.47 3.15 -9.03
CA ASP A 331 -6.11 3.94 -7.86
C ASP A 331 -5.96 3.05 -6.62
N HIS A 332 -5.40 3.61 -5.54
CA HIS A 332 -5.17 2.91 -4.28
C HIS A 332 -6.45 2.34 -3.65
N GLY A 333 -7.64 2.90 -3.93
CA GLY A 333 -8.89 2.42 -3.34
C GLY A 333 -9.53 1.28 -4.11
N TRP A 334 -9.12 1.07 -5.36
CA TRP A 334 -9.85 0.22 -6.30
C TRP A 334 -9.97 -1.23 -5.83
N MET A 335 -8.87 -1.81 -5.36
CA MET A 335 -8.82 -3.21 -4.91
C MET A 335 -9.66 -3.47 -3.65
N ALA A 336 -9.98 -2.44 -2.88
CA ALA A 336 -10.73 -2.53 -1.64
C ALA A 336 -12.24 -2.26 -1.79
N TYR A 337 -12.60 -1.27 -2.62
CA TYR A 337 -13.96 -0.72 -2.67
C TYR A 337 -14.70 -0.96 -3.99
N SER A 338 -14.00 -1.35 -5.07
CA SER A 338 -14.63 -1.43 -6.39
C SER A 338 -15.69 -2.53 -6.44
N SER A 339 -16.75 -2.25 -7.22
CA SER A 339 -17.81 -3.19 -7.54
C SER A 339 -18.06 -3.18 -9.04
N LYS A 340 -18.56 -4.31 -9.57
CA LYS A 340 -18.84 -4.48 -10.99
C LYS A 340 -19.87 -3.45 -11.47
N ARG A 341 -19.40 -2.41 -12.16
CA ARG A 341 -20.25 -1.47 -12.89
C ARG A 341 -20.39 -1.93 -14.34
N GLY A 342 -21.22 -2.94 -14.56
CA GLY A 342 -21.83 -3.28 -15.86
C GLY A 342 -20.95 -3.22 -17.12
N GLY A 343 -19.71 -3.72 -17.09
CA GLY A 343 -18.77 -3.66 -18.21
C GLY A 343 -17.93 -4.93 -18.40
N CYS A 344 -17.12 -4.95 -19.48
CA CYS A 344 -16.21 -6.03 -19.87
C CYS A 344 -14.86 -6.00 -19.13
N GLU A 345 -14.76 -5.33 -17.98
CA GLU A 345 -13.51 -5.24 -17.21
C GLU A 345 -13.61 -6.06 -15.93
N ALA A 346 -12.46 -6.55 -15.45
CA ALA A 346 -12.38 -7.29 -14.20
C ALA A 346 -12.82 -6.42 -13.02
N ASP A 347 -13.56 -6.98 -12.07
CA ASP A 347 -13.83 -6.34 -10.79
C ASP A 347 -12.77 -6.69 -9.72
N ALA A 348 -12.79 -6.00 -8.57
CA ALA A 348 -11.82 -6.22 -7.51
C ALA A 348 -11.87 -7.64 -6.92
N SER A 349 -13.03 -8.30 -6.94
CA SER A 349 -13.18 -9.66 -6.41
C SER A 349 -12.50 -10.68 -7.31
N GLU A 350 -12.70 -10.55 -8.63
CA GLU A 350 -12.04 -11.37 -9.66
C GLU A 350 -10.51 -11.16 -9.62
N MET A 351 -10.05 -9.91 -9.42
CA MET A 351 -8.62 -9.60 -9.29
C MET A 351 -8.01 -10.18 -8.00
N CYS A 352 -8.71 -10.12 -6.87
CA CYS A 352 -8.28 -10.74 -5.61
C CYS A 352 -8.25 -12.28 -5.72
N GLU A 353 -9.23 -12.88 -6.41
CA GLU A 353 -9.22 -14.31 -6.69
C GLU A 353 -7.98 -14.71 -7.48
N ALA A 354 -7.67 -14.01 -8.58
CA ALA A 354 -6.51 -14.30 -9.41
C ALA A 354 -5.18 -14.24 -8.63
N LEU A 355 -5.02 -13.25 -7.75
CA LEU A 355 -3.84 -13.15 -6.87
C LEU A 355 -3.74 -14.37 -5.94
N LEU A 356 -4.84 -14.75 -5.30
CA LEU A 356 -4.85 -15.87 -4.37
C LEU A 356 -4.68 -17.21 -5.08
N THR A 357 -5.22 -17.36 -6.28
CA THR A 357 -5.02 -18.56 -7.11
C THR A 357 -3.56 -18.70 -7.51
N GLN A 358 -2.92 -17.62 -7.96
CA GLN A 358 -1.48 -17.64 -8.25
C GLN A 358 -0.65 -17.95 -7.00
N LEU A 359 -1.05 -17.41 -5.84
CA LEU A 359 -0.38 -17.69 -4.57
C LEU A 359 -0.45 -19.18 -4.19
N VAL A 360 -1.57 -19.84 -4.48
CA VAL A 360 -1.73 -21.30 -4.34
C VAL A 360 -0.82 -22.06 -5.30
N GLU A 361 -0.68 -21.60 -6.55
CA GLU A 361 0.22 -22.23 -7.53
C GLU A 361 1.68 -22.17 -7.09
N ILE A 362 2.14 -20.99 -6.65
CA ILE A 362 3.51 -20.79 -6.12
C ILE A 362 3.77 -21.75 -4.94
N ARG A 363 2.80 -21.86 -4.02
CA ARG A 363 2.89 -22.78 -2.88
C ARG A 363 3.06 -24.23 -3.33
N ASN A 364 2.24 -24.67 -4.28
CA ASN A 364 2.25 -26.05 -4.74
C ASN A 364 3.53 -26.38 -5.53
N GLY A 365 4.06 -25.41 -6.30
CA GLY A 365 5.36 -25.53 -6.96
C GLY A 365 6.50 -25.77 -5.97
N ARG A 366 6.60 -24.96 -4.90
CA ARG A 366 7.62 -25.14 -3.85
C ARG A 366 7.54 -26.51 -3.15
N HIS A 367 6.32 -27.01 -2.90
CA HIS A 367 6.14 -28.34 -2.32
C HIS A 367 6.55 -29.47 -3.29
N GLY A 368 6.28 -29.31 -4.59
CA GLY A 368 6.69 -30.26 -5.62
C GLY A 368 8.21 -30.36 -5.75
N GLU A 369 8.90 -29.22 -5.77
CA GLU A 369 10.37 -29.16 -5.83
C GLU A 369 11.03 -29.80 -4.59
N SER A 370 10.51 -29.51 -3.38
CA SER A 370 11.03 -30.11 -2.14
C SER A 370 10.82 -31.62 -2.10
N ALA A 371 9.68 -32.13 -2.57
CA ALA A 371 9.40 -33.56 -2.62
C ALA A 371 10.30 -34.28 -3.65
N MET A 372 10.57 -33.66 -4.79
CA MET A 372 11.50 -34.18 -5.78
C MET A 372 12.95 -34.19 -5.27
N ALA A 373 13.40 -33.12 -4.62
CA ALA A 373 14.75 -33.05 -4.05
C ALA A 373 14.98 -34.14 -2.99
N GLN A 374 13.97 -34.39 -2.14
CA GLN A 374 14.03 -35.45 -1.14
C GLN A 374 14.04 -36.85 -1.78
N ALA A 375 13.22 -37.09 -2.80
CA ALA A 375 13.21 -38.36 -3.54
C ALA A 375 14.51 -38.64 -4.30
N VAL A 376 15.19 -37.61 -4.81
CA VAL A 376 16.53 -37.76 -5.42
C VAL A 376 17.57 -38.14 -4.37
N PHE A 377 17.54 -37.48 -3.21
CA PHE A 377 18.46 -37.76 -2.10
C PHE A 377 18.27 -39.18 -1.53
N GLU A 378 17.03 -39.64 -1.39
CA GLU A 378 16.71 -41.01 -0.93
C GLU A 378 17.16 -42.07 -1.95
N ASN A 379 17.00 -41.81 -3.25
CA ASN A 379 17.48 -42.71 -4.32
C ASN A 379 19.01 -42.76 -4.43
N GLU A 380 19.72 -41.67 -4.11
CA GLU A 380 21.19 -41.68 -4.06
C GLU A 380 21.73 -42.45 -2.86
N PHE A 381 21.02 -42.47 -1.73
CA PHE A 381 21.40 -43.25 -0.55
C PHE A 381 21.08 -44.75 -0.66
N GLU A 382 20.10 -45.16 -1.46
CA GLU A 382 19.85 -46.59 -1.74
C GLU A 382 20.83 -47.19 -2.76
N GLN A 383 21.69 -46.37 -3.38
CA GLN A 383 22.75 -46.81 -4.31
C GLN A 383 24.14 -46.95 -3.67
N PHE A 384 24.26 -46.71 -2.36
CA PHE A 384 25.44 -46.99 -1.53
C PHE A 384 25.13 -48.07 -0.50
#